data_AF-A0A2M8PRE2-F1
#
_entry.id   AF-A0A2M8PRE2-F1
#
_cell.length_a   1.000
_cell.length_b   1.000
_cell.length_c   1.000
_cell.angle_alpha   90.00
_cell.angle_beta   90.00
_cell.angle_gamma   90.00
#
_symmetry.space_group_name_H-M   'P 1'
#
loop_
_entity.id
_entity.type
_entity.pdbx_description
1 polymer ?
#
loop_
_entity_poly.entity_id
_entity_poly.type
_entity_poly.pdbx_seq_one_letter_code
_entity_poly.pdbx_strand_id
1 'polypeptide(L)'
;LGPETTLALFESVQYPQQGDFVDQPYEYSSDVTNDRVSVTLVRNGHVWLGEKRVPVRVEKTFIMAPDTSTLDAHYRVINLGDFNLQSRFGIELAFGYDGGDNIDYCYVKANNQQFSMGQAHELQNVQHYQAITKIRHFSTAFALSQAATLWMFPLAPITLSEEGFERVHQGIVTIPIWSLNLAPQETWETNIRIDIAPLT
;
A
#
# COMPACT_ATOMS: atom_id res chain seq x y z
N LEU A 1 9.90 -6.79 1.19
CA LEU A 1 10.29 -6.63 2.60
C LEU A 1 11.16 -7.80 3.02
N GLY A 2 12.25 -7.55 3.77
CA GLY A 2 13.06 -8.63 4.34
C GLY A 2 12.29 -9.48 5.36
N PRO A 3 12.72 -10.72 5.65
CA PRO A 3 12.00 -11.63 6.54
C PRO A 3 11.81 -11.07 7.95
N GLU A 4 12.83 -10.37 8.48
CA GLU A 4 12.82 -9.78 9.83
C GLU A 4 12.06 -8.46 9.94
N THR A 5 11.56 -7.89 8.83
CA THR A 5 10.86 -6.60 8.88
C THR A 5 9.57 -6.73 9.69
N THR A 6 9.44 -5.96 10.75
CA THR A 6 8.19 -5.79 11.52
C THR A 6 7.56 -4.44 11.20
N LEU A 7 6.30 -4.24 11.61
CA LEU A 7 5.64 -2.94 11.51
C LEU A 7 6.46 -1.82 12.16
N ALA A 8 6.98 -2.04 13.38
CA ALA A 8 7.79 -1.05 14.09
C ALA A 8 9.10 -0.71 13.37
N LEU A 9 9.78 -1.71 12.78
CA LEU A 9 10.98 -1.47 11.98
C LEU A 9 10.65 -0.75 10.66
N PHE A 10 9.49 -1.03 10.05
CA PHE A 10 9.05 -0.34 8.85
C PHE A 10 8.72 1.13 9.13
N GLU A 11 7.90 1.39 10.15
CA GLU A 11 7.49 2.73 10.59
C GLU A 11 8.69 3.62 10.94
N SER A 12 9.71 3.06 11.61
CA SER A 12 10.93 3.77 11.97
C SER A 12 11.98 3.85 10.85
N VAL A 13 11.69 3.30 9.66
CA VAL A 13 12.62 3.24 8.52
C VAL A 13 13.91 2.46 8.85
N GLN A 14 13.82 1.50 9.78
CA GLN A 14 14.91 0.62 10.23
C GLN A 14 14.76 -0.79 9.68
N TYR A 15 14.43 -0.90 8.39
CA TYR A 15 14.18 -2.19 7.76
C TYR A 15 15.01 -2.39 6.49
N PRO A 16 15.37 -3.65 6.17
CA PRO A 16 16.00 -3.95 4.89
C PRO A 16 14.96 -3.87 3.76
N GLN A 17 15.09 -2.85 2.92
CA GLN A 17 14.37 -2.78 1.65
C GLN A 17 15.03 -3.72 0.65
N GLN A 18 14.46 -4.92 0.50
CA GLN A 18 15.01 -5.98 -0.33
C GLN A 18 14.90 -5.76 -1.83
N GLY A 19 14.13 -4.78 -2.33
CA GLY A 19 13.90 -4.60 -3.75
C GLY A 19 14.10 -3.15 -4.19
N ASP A 20 14.52 -2.96 -5.43
CA ASP A 20 14.85 -1.65 -6.03
C ASP A 20 13.66 -1.04 -6.79
N PHE A 21 12.46 -1.10 -6.20
CA PHE A 21 11.19 -0.74 -6.86
C PHE A 21 10.51 0.53 -6.29
N VAL A 22 11.07 1.14 -5.24
CA VAL A 22 10.46 2.30 -4.55
C VAL A 22 10.89 3.61 -5.18
N ASP A 23 12.21 3.82 -5.33
CA ASP A 23 12.82 5.10 -5.69
C ASP A 23 13.46 5.09 -7.09
N GLN A 24 13.16 4.07 -7.89
CA GLN A 24 13.73 3.86 -9.22
C GLN A 24 12.68 4.01 -10.32
N PRO A 25 13.08 4.41 -11.55
CA PRO A 25 12.12 4.69 -12.62
C PRO A 25 11.39 3.44 -13.11
N TYR A 26 10.16 3.65 -13.55
CA TYR A 26 9.34 2.70 -14.30
C TYR A 26 9.17 3.20 -15.73
N GLU A 27 9.22 2.28 -16.69
CA GLU A 27 8.68 2.55 -18.02
C GLU A 27 7.15 2.63 -17.91
N TYR A 28 6.51 3.43 -18.75
CA TYR A 28 5.06 3.54 -18.72
C TYR A 28 4.44 3.59 -20.12
N SER A 29 3.18 3.20 -20.18
CA SER A 29 2.31 3.34 -21.35
C SER A 29 0.91 3.69 -20.88
N SER A 30 0.12 4.31 -21.75
CA SER A 30 -1.26 4.67 -21.46
C SER A 30 -2.18 4.28 -22.62
N ASP A 31 -3.34 3.74 -22.27
CA ASP A 31 -4.46 3.49 -23.18
C ASP A 31 -5.64 4.36 -22.75
N VAL A 32 -6.04 5.27 -23.64
CA VAL A 32 -7.12 6.24 -23.36
C VAL A 32 -8.23 6.03 -24.37
N THR A 33 -9.42 5.76 -23.84
CA THR A 33 -10.65 5.58 -24.60
C THR A 33 -11.73 6.51 -24.02
N ASN A 34 -12.89 6.59 -24.67
CA ASN A 34 -14.01 7.36 -24.13
C ASN A 34 -14.54 6.76 -22.82
N ASP A 35 -14.35 5.46 -22.60
CA ASP A 35 -14.95 4.72 -21.48
C ASP A 35 -13.98 4.51 -20.31
N ARG A 36 -12.68 4.73 -20.51
CA ARG A 36 -11.65 4.56 -19.49
C ARG A 36 -10.31 5.18 -19.86
N VAL A 37 -9.52 5.50 -18.83
CA VAL A 37 -8.07 5.72 -18.89
C VAL A 37 -7.39 4.56 -18.18
N SER A 38 -6.38 3.97 -18.82
CA SER A 38 -5.51 2.95 -18.25
C SER A 38 -4.06 3.38 -18.36
N VAL A 39 -3.30 3.31 -17.27
CA VAL A 39 -1.86 3.61 -17.25
C VAL A 39 -1.13 2.40 -16.69
N THR A 40 -0.24 1.82 -17.49
CA THR A 40 0.58 0.66 -17.10
C THR A 40 2.02 1.10 -16.90
N LEU A 41 2.56 0.81 -15.73
CA LEU A 41 3.96 1.02 -15.34
C LEU A 41 4.65 -0.33 -15.24
N VAL A 42 5.83 -0.46 -15.83
CA VAL A 42 6.64 -1.68 -15.84
C VAL A 42 8.07 -1.39 -15.40
N ARG A 43 8.61 -2.24 -14.53
CA ARG A 43 10.02 -2.20 -14.15
C ARG A 43 10.61 -3.59 -14.07
N ASN A 44 11.71 -3.81 -14.79
CA ASN A 44 12.63 -4.93 -14.55
C ASN A 44 13.65 -4.48 -13.49
N GLY A 45 13.50 -4.99 -12.28
CA GLY A 45 14.36 -4.70 -11.14
C GLY A 45 14.89 -5.99 -10.53
N HIS A 46 15.26 -5.93 -9.27
CA HIS A 46 15.83 -7.05 -8.54
C HIS A 46 15.33 -7.12 -7.10
N VAL A 47 15.32 -8.33 -6.56
CA VAL A 47 15.13 -8.61 -5.14
C VAL A 47 16.37 -9.32 -4.60
N TRP A 48 16.89 -8.84 -3.48
CA TRP A 48 18.05 -9.42 -2.80
C TRP A 48 17.60 -10.40 -1.72
N LEU A 49 17.96 -11.68 -1.90
CA LEU A 49 17.73 -12.78 -0.96
C LEU A 49 19.09 -13.23 -0.38
N GLY A 50 19.51 -12.56 0.69
CA GLY A 50 20.89 -12.68 1.19
C GLY A 50 21.88 -12.16 0.15
N GLU A 51 22.84 -12.99 -0.26
CA GLU A 51 23.82 -12.64 -1.30
C GLU A 51 23.28 -12.81 -2.73
N LYS A 52 22.12 -13.46 -2.90
CA LYS A 52 21.54 -13.70 -4.23
C LYS A 52 20.73 -12.51 -4.69
N ARG A 53 20.97 -12.07 -5.93
CA ARG A 53 20.19 -11.03 -6.61
C ARG A 53 19.28 -11.69 -7.64
N VAL A 54 17.98 -11.70 -7.38
CA VAL A 54 16.97 -12.33 -8.25
C VAL A 54 16.34 -11.26 -9.14
N PRO A 55 16.40 -11.37 -10.48
CA PRO A 55 15.72 -10.44 -11.37
C PRO A 55 14.21 -10.63 -11.27
N VAL A 56 13.49 -9.53 -11.11
CA VAL A 56 12.03 -9.52 -10.91
C VAL A 56 11.42 -8.40 -11.75
N ARG A 57 10.30 -8.68 -12.41
CA ARG A 57 9.48 -7.65 -13.05
C ARG A 57 8.30 -7.30 -12.15
N VAL A 58 8.06 -6.01 -11.97
CA VAL A 58 6.84 -5.49 -11.35
C VAL A 58 6.07 -4.70 -12.41
N GLU A 59 4.80 -5.05 -12.60
CA GLU A 59 3.85 -4.35 -13.46
C GLU A 59 2.72 -3.79 -12.59
N LYS A 60 2.33 -2.54 -12.83
CA LYS A 60 1.26 -1.83 -12.12
C LYS A 60 0.35 -1.22 -13.17
N THR A 61 -0.91 -1.60 -13.23
CA THR A 61 -1.88 -1.02 -14.16
C THR A 61 -2.99 -0.33 -13.38
N PHE A 62 -3.11 0.98 -13.57
CA PHE A 62 -4.10 1.83 -12.94
C PHE A 62 -5.20 2.17 -13.93
N ILE A 63 -6.45 1.88 -13.58
CA ILE A 63 -7.61 2.02 -14.47
C ILE A 63 -8.65 2.90 -13.78
N MET A 64 -9.20 3.85 -14.53
CA MET A 64 -10.25 4.76 -14.07
C MET A 64 -11.27 4.95 -15.18
N ALA A 65 -12.55 4.87 -14.83
CA ALA A 65 -13.67 5.16 -15.73
C ALA A 65 -14.18 6.59 -15.50
N PRO A 66 -14.72 7.27 -16.53
CA PRO A 66 -15.32 8.59 -16.37
C PRO A 66 -16.50 8.54 -15.39
N ASP A 67 -16.73 9.65 -14.70
CA ASP A 67 -17.84 9.82 -13.73
C ASP A 67 -17.86 8.79 -12.59
N THR A 68 -16.71 8.19 -12.28
CA THR A 68 -16.52 7.31 -11.12
C THR A 68 -15.50 7.90 -10.15
N SER A 69 -15.65 7.55 -8.87
CA SER A 69 -14.65 7.82 -7.82
C SER A 69 -13.86 6.56 -7.48
N THR A 70 -13.67 5.69 -8.48
CA THR A 70 -13.04 4.37 -8.35
C THR A 70 -11.71 4.35 -9.09
N LEU A 71 -10.67 3.85 -8.42
CA LEU A 71 -9.38 3.52 -9.02
C LEU A 71 -9.16 2.01 -8.87
N ASP A 72 -9.06 1.31 -9.99
CA ASP A 72 -8.65 -0.08 -10.02
C ASP A 72 -7.13 -0.17 -10.27
N ALA A 73 -6.42 -0.86 -9.40
CA ALA A 73 -4.98 -1.05 -9.50
C ALA A 73 -4.64 -2.54 -9.57
N HIS A 74 -4.19 -2.99 -10.74
CA HIS A 74 -3.74 -4.36 -10.97
C HIS A 74 -2.22 -4.45 -10.86
N TYR A 75 -1.74 -5.39 -10.07
CA TYR A 75 -0.32 -5.63 -9.86
C TYR A 75 0.05 -7.02 -10.36
N ARG A 76 1.20 -7.12 -11.02
CA ARG A 76 1.84 -8.39 -11.37
C ARG A 76 3.29 -8.36 -10.90
N VAL A 77 3.73 -9.44 -10.25
CA VAL A 77 5.12 -9.66 -9.85
C VAL A 77 5.57 -10.94 -10.52
N ILE A 78 6.56 -10.83 -11.42
CA ILE A 78 7.07 -11.96 -12.20
C ILE A 78 8.51 -12.25 -11.76
N ASN A 79 8.77 -13.50 -11.40
CA ASN A 79 10.12 -13.97 -11.14
C ASN A 79 10.84 -14.25 -12.47
N LEU A 80 11.76 -13.38 -12.87
CA LEU A 80 12.54 -13.54 -14.11
C LEU A 80 13.82 -14.36 -13.90
N GLY A 81 14.11 -14.78 -12.67
CA GLY A 81 15.31 -15.52 -12.32
C GLY A 81 15.18 -17.03 -12.46
N ASP A 82 16.28 -17.72 -12.21
CA ASP A 82 16.38 -19.19 -12.27
C ASP A 82 16.19 -19.85 -10.90
N PHE A 83 15.90 -19.07 -9.86
CA PHE A 83 15.70 -19.54 -8.49
C PHE A 83 14.32 -19.13 -7.99
N ASN A 84 13.78 -19.90 -7.05
CA ASN A 84 12.53 -19.58 -6.38
C ASN A 84 12.63 -18.23 -5.62
N LEU A 85 11.67 -17.34 -5.85
CA LEU A 85 11.56 -16.04 -5.17
C LEU A 85 10.67 -16.18 -3.93
N GLN A 86 11.30 -16.15 -2.76
CA GLN A 86 10.62 -16.10 -1.46
C GLN A 86 10.77 -14.71 -0.85
N SER A 87 9.71 -13.91 -0.87
CA SER A 87 9.73 -12.54 -0.34
C SER A 87 8.35 -12.09 0.13
N ARG A 88 8.27 -10.93 0.76
CA ARG A 88 7.01 -10.25 1.07
C ARG A 88 6.85 -9.02 0.20
N PHE A 89 5.77 -8.96 -0.58
CA PHE A 89 5.45 -7.81 -1.42
C PHE A 89 4.40 -6.95 -0.71
N GLY A 90 4.73 -5.67 -0.48
CA GLY A 90 3.86 -4.70 0.14
C GLY A 90 3.54 -3.58 -0.82
N ILE A 91 2.28 -3.13 -0.84
CA ILE A 91 1.86 -1.95 -1.60
C ILE A 91 1.58 -0.84 -0.59
N GLU A 92 2.43 0.18 -0.55
CA GLU A 92 2.26 1.32 0.35
C GLU A 92 1.25 2.32 -0.21
N LEU A 93 0.24 2.63 0.59
CA LEU A 93 -0.85 3.54 0.26
C LEU A 93 -0.97 4.58 1.38
N ALA A 94 -0.55 5.82 1.09
CA ALA A 94 -0.57 6.94 2.03
C ALA A 94 -1.72 7.90 1.72
N PHE A 95 -2.44 8.32 2.77
CA PHE A 95 -3.60 9.19 2.65
C PHE A 95 -3.55 10.33 3.65
N GLY A 96 -3.78 11.56 3.16
CA GLY A 96 -3.92 12.74 4.01
C GLY A 96 -5.28 12.75 4.70
N TYR A 97 -5.27 12.48 6.00
CA TYR A 97 -6.43 12.56 6.88
C TYR A 97 -6.06 13.48 8.05
N ASP A 98 -6.91 14.46 8.37
CA ASP A 98 -6.78 15.30 9.56
C ASP A 98 -7.55 14.69 10.74
N GLY A 99 -7.07 14.87 11.97
CA GLY A 99 -7.75 14.41 13.19
C GLY A 99 -7.68 12.90 13.47
N GLY A 100 -6.71 12.20 12.88
CA GLY A 100 -6.51 10.75 13.11
C GLY A 100 -6.05 10.37 14.51
N ASP A 101 -5.66 11.33 15.34
CA ASP A 101 -5.38 11.18 16.77
C ASP A 101 -6.65 10.94 17.61
N ASN A 102 -7.84 11.23 17.07
CA ASN A 102 -9.11 10.98 17.72
C ASN A 102 -10.02 10.06 16.90
N ILE A 103 -10.29 8.87 17.45
CA ILE A 103 -11.12 7.83 16.81
C ILE A 103 -12.57 8.28 16.56
N ASP A 104 -13.08 9.25 17.33
CA ASP A 104 -14.41 9.81 17.10
C ASP A 104 -14.48 10.62 15.80
N TYR A 105 -13.35 11.15 15.34
CA TYR A 105 -13.24 11.94 14.11
C TYR A 105 -12.78 11.11 12.91
N CYS A 106 -11.72 10.33 13.08
CA CYS A 106 -11.09 9.58 12.00
C CYS A 106 -10.66 8.19 12.47
N TYR A 107 -11.00 7.16 11.70
CA TYR A 107 -10.68 5.77 12.04
C TYR A 107 -10.60 4.89 10.78
N VAL A 108 -9.88 3.79 10.91
CA VAL A 108 -9.92 2.71 9.92
C VAL A 108 -10.88 1.64 10.39
N LYS A 109 -11.80 1.20 9.53
CA LYS A 109 -12.63 0.03 9.74
C LYS A 109 -12.06 -1.15 8.96
N ALA A 110 -11.78 -2.26 9.64
CA ALA A 110 -11.33 -3.51 9.03
C ALA A 110 -11.82 -4.69 9.89
N ASN A 111 -12.11 -5.84 9.29
CA ASN A 111 -12.55 -7.05 10.02
C ASN A 111 -13.68 -6.80 11.05
N ASN A 112 -14.64 -5.92 10.71
CA ASN A 112 -15.74 -5.48 11.58
C ASN A 112 -15.34 -4.75 12.87
N GLN A 113 -14.11 -4.25 12.95
CA GLN A 113 -13.60 -3.46 14.08
C GLN A 113 -13.15 -2.07 13.60
N GLN A 114 -13.08 -1.12 14.55
CA GLN A 114 -12.54 0.22 14.32
C GLN A 114 -11.16 0.33 14.97
N PHE A 115 -10.25 0.99 14.26
CA PHE A 115 -8.86 1.19 14.65
C PHE A 115 -8.53 2.69 14.58
N SER A 116 -7.78 3.17 15.58
CA SER A 116 -7.31 4.55 15.58
C SER A 116 -6.32 4.77 14.45
N MET A 117 -6.37 5.93 13.78
CA MET A 117 -5.35 6.29 12.80
C MET A 117 -4.07 6.84 13.45
N GLY A 118 -4.11 7.17 14.74
CA GLY A 118 -2.99 7.70 15.53
C GLY A 118 -2.10 6.61 16.14
N GLN A 119 -2.38 5.34 15.86
CA GLN A 119 -1.63 4.20 16.37
C GLN A 119 -1.27 3.22 15.25
N ALA A 120 -0.17 2.51 15.44
CA ALA A 120 0.22 1.44 14.54
C ALA A 120 -0.60 0.17 14.81
N HIS A 121 -1.11 -0.45 13.75
CA HIS A 121 -1.84 -1.72 13.83
C HIS A 121 -1.38 -2.71 12.76
N GLU A 122 -1.31 -3.98 13.12
CA GLU A 122 -1.12 -5.09 12.21
C GLU A 122 -2.35 -6.01 12.27
N LEU A 123 -2.98 -6.26 11.12
CA LEU A 123 -4.15 -7.10 10.99
C LEU A 123 -3.89 -8.22 9.99
N GLN A 124 -4.26 -9.44 10.35
CA GLN A 124 -4.11 -10.59 9.46
C GLN A 124 -5.38 -10.84 8.66
N ASN A 125 -5.23 -11.46 7.48
CA ASN A 125 -6.32 -11.92 6.62
C ASN A 125 -7.35 -10.82 6.27
N VAL A 126 -6.87 -9.62 5.92
CA VAL A 126 -7.73 -8.50 5.52
C VAL A 126 -7.97 -8.56 4.01
N GLN A 127 -9.23 -8.58 3.60
CA GLN A 127 -9.64 -8.38 2.20
C GLN A 127 -10.31 -7.03 1.95
N HIS A 128 -10.88 -6.42 3.00
CA HIS A 128 -11.58 -5.15 2.91
C HIS A 128 -11.23 -4.28 4.11
N TYR A 129 -10.92 -3.02 3.84
CA TYR A 129 -10.77 -2.00 4.88
C TYR A 129 -11.22 -0.64 4.36
N GLN A 130 -11.53 0.27 5.27
CA GLN A 130 -12.05 1.59 4.93
C GLN A 130 -11.47 2.64 5.88
N ALA A 131 -10.81 3.65 5.33
CA ALA A 131 -10.42 4.85 6.07
C ALA A 131 -11.58 5.86 6.04
N ILE A 132 -11.95 6.41 7.20
CA ILE A 132 -13.15 7.24 7.37
C ILE A 132 -12.76 8.55 8.05
N THR A 133 -13.27 9.67 7.53
CA THR A 133 -13.17 11.00 8.16
C THR A 133 -14.55 11.61 8.35
N LYS A 134 -14.94 11.82 9.60
CA LYS A 134 -16.15 12.59 9.94
C LYS A 134 -15.93 14.09 9.80
N ILE A 135 -14.70 14.57 9.91
CA ILE A 135 -14.37 15.99 9.75
C ILE A 135 -14.62 16.44 8.31
N ARG A 136 -14.20 15.62 7.34
CA ARG A 136 -14.34 15.93 5.90
C ARG A 136 -15.54 15.26 5.23
N HIS A 137 -16.30 14.46 5.97
CA HIS A 137 -17.51 13.77 5.51
C HIS A 137 -17.31 12.85 4.29
N PHE A 138 -16.19 12.14 4.22
CA PHE A 138 -15.96 11.11 3.20
C PHE A 138 -15.23 9.88 3.76
N SER A 139 -15.12 8.84 2.93
CA SER A 139 -14.33 7.65 3.20
C SER A 139 -13.57 7.18 1.95
N THR A 140 -12.49 6.45 2.18
CA THR A 140 -11.77 5.69 1.15
C THR A 140 -11.86 4.20 1.51
N ALA A 141 -12.53 3.43 0.66
CA ALA A 141 -12.68 1.98 0.80
C ALA A 141 -11.68 1.26 -0.10
N PHE A 142 -11.15 0.13 0.39
CA PHE A 142 -10.19 -0.71 -0.30
C PHE A 142 -10.72 -2.13 -0.30
N ALA A 143 -10.82 -2.72 -1.50
CA ALA A 143 -11.12 -4.13 -1.69
C ALA A 143 -9.92 -4.80 -2.37
N LEU A 144 -9.39 -5.85 -1.73
CA LEU A 144 -8.25 -6.62 -2.21
C LEU A 144 -8.77 -7.93 -2.80
N SER A 145 -8.37 -8.27 -4.03
CA SER A 145 -8.77 -9.55 -4.65
C SER A 145 -8.19 -10.77 -3.92
N GLN A 146 -7.14 -10.57 -3.12
CA GLN A 146 -6.52 -11.58 -2.26
C GLN A 146 -6.32 -11.02 -0.86
N ALA A 147 -6.58 -11.83 0.17
CA ALA A 147 -6.38 -11.42 1.55
C ALA A 147 -4.90 -11.13 1.82
N ALA A 148 -4.64 -10.09 2.62
CA ALA A 148 -3.30 -9.62 2.95
C ALA A 148 -3.11 -9.50 4.47
N THR A 149 -1.86 -9.49 4.91
CA THR A 149 -1.52 -8.84 6.19
C THR A 149 -1.57 -7.34 5.95
N LEU A 150 -2.38 -6.61 6.71
CA LEU A 150 -2.48 -5.15 6.63
C LEU A 150 -1.69 -4.52 7.76
N TRP A 151 -0.66 -3.77 7.40
CA TRP A 151 -0.01 -2.82 8.29
C TRP A 151 -0.65 -1.45 8.14
N MET A 152 -0.81 -0.73 9.24
CA MET A 152 -1.19 0.68 9.23
C MET A 152 -0.48 1.44 10.34
N PHE A 153 -0.09 2.68 10.09
CA PHE A 153 0.56 3.54 11.07
C PHE A 153 0.39 5.03 10.70
N PRO A 154 0.44 5.95 11.68
CA PRO A 154 0.29 7.38 11.42
C PRO A 154 1.46 7.96 10.63
N LEU A 155 1.16 8.81 9.64
CA LEU A 155 2.13 9.74 9.07
C LEU A 155 2.17 10.98 9.97
N ALA A 156 3.08 10.98 10.95
CA ALA A 156 3.15 12.02 11.98
C ALA A 156 4.58 12.55 12.20
N PRO A 157 5.08 13.44 11.33
CA PRO A 157 6.40 14.05 11.51
C PRO A 157 6.48 14.88 12.78
N ILE A 158 7.69 14.97 13.34
CA ILE A 158 8.00 15.90 14.43
C ILE A 158 8.24 17.28 13.82
N THR A 159 7.49 18.26 14.31
CA THR A 159 7.60 19.67 13.92
C THR A 159 7.99 20.51 15.13
N LEU A 160 8.67 21.63 14.89
CA LEU A 160 8.98 22.61 15.93
C LEU A 160 7.91 23.71 15.90
N SER A 161 7.12 23.81 16.96
CA SER A 161 6.15 24.87 17.22
C SER A 161 6.71 25.88 18.23
N GLU A 162 5.95 26.95 18.50
CA GLU A 162 6.28 27.92 19.56
C GLU A 162 6.25 27.29 20.97
N GLU A 163 5.51 26.19 21.16
CA GLU A 163 5.38 25.45 22.42
C GLU A 163 6.37 24.28 22.54
N GLY A 164 7.18 24.02 21.50
CA GLY A 164 8.22 23.00 21.50
C GLY A 164 8.05 21.99 20.36
N PHE A 165 8.51 20.75 20.57
CA PHE A 165 8.39 19.70 19.55
C PHE A 165 7.01 19.03 19.63
N GLU A 166 6.29 19.04 18.51
CA GLU A 166 4.97 18.42 18.39
C GLU A 166 4.95 17.38 17.26
N ARG A 167 4.29 16.25 17.52
CA ARG A 167 3.93 15.30 16.45
C ARG A 167 2.62 15.74 15.83
N VAL A 168 2.66 16.10 14.56
CA VAL A 168 1.48 16.55 13.83
C VAL A 168 0.98 15.41 12.95
N HIS A 169 -0.24 14.93 13.20
CA HIS A 169 -0.87 13.92 12.35
C HIS A 169 -1.17 14.53 10.97
N GLN A 170 -0.51 14.01 9.93
CA GLN A 170 -0.71 14.43 8.53
C GLN A 170 -1.50 13.40 7.73
N GLY A 171 -1.72 12.21 8.29
CA GLY A 171 -2.48 11.16 7.65
C GLY A 171 -2.10 9.78 8.14
N ILE A 172 -2.42 8.79 7.30
CA ILE A 172 -2.19 7.38 7.59
C ILE A 172 -1.52 6.70 6.42
N VAL A 173 -0.60 5.80 6.73
CA VAL A 173 -0.03 4.85 5.79
C VAL A 173 -0.72 3.51 6.01
N THR A 174 -1.13 2.86 4.93
CA THR A 174 -1.65 1.48 4.92
C THR A 174 -0.83 0.65 3.94
N ILE A 175 -0.53 -0.59 4.32
CA ILE A 175 0.32 -1.48 3.52
C ILE A 175 -0.26 -2.89 3.57
N PRO A 176 -1.12 -3.28 2.61
CA PRO A 176 -1.39 -4.69 2.38
C PRO A 176 -0.12 -5.39 1.90
N ILE A 177 0.20 -6.51 2.54
CA ILE A 177 1.40 -7.31 2.35
C ILE A 177 1.00 -8.76 2.06
N TRP A 178 1.59 -9.32 1.00
CA TRP A 178 1.45 -10.72 0.61
C TRP A 178 2.79 -11.44 0.66
N SER A 179 2.78 -12.67 1.14
CA SER A 179 3.93 -13.58 1.04
C SER A 179 3.96 -14.20 -0.36
N LEU A 180 5.07 -14.01 -1.05
CA LEU A 180 5.31 -14.55 -2.39
C LEU A 180 6.26 -15.76 -2.30
N ASN A 181 5.93 -16.81 -3.04
CA ASN A 181 6.76 -17.99 -3.26
C ASN A 181 6.64 -18.38 -4.74
N LEU A 182 7.45 -17.74 -5.59
CA LEU A 182 7.32 -17.83 -7.05
C LEU A 182 8.47 -18.64 -7.65
N ALA A 183 8.15 -19.75 -8.29
CA ALA A 183 9.08 -20.51 -9.11
C ALA A 183 9.64 -19.64 -10.27
N PRO A 184 10.73 -20.07 -10.93
CA PRO A 184 11.22 -19.41 -12.14
C PRO A 184 10.09 -19.18 -13.17
N GLN A 185 9.98 -17.96 -13.68
CA GLN A 185 8.96 -17.50 -14.63
C GLN A 185 7.51 -17.49 -14.10
N GLU A 186 7.29 -17.82 -12.82
CA GLU A 186 5.97 -17.73 -12.21
C GLU A 186 5.58 -16.26 -11.96
N THR A 187 4.28 -16.00 -12.09
CA THR A 187 3.68 -14.68 -11.91
C THR A 187 2.67 -14.73 -10.77
N TRP A 188 2.79 -13.79 -9.84
CA TRP A 188 1.75 -13.49 -8.86
C TRP A 188 1.01 -12.22 -9.26
N GLU A 189 -0.30 -12.20 -9.04
CA GLU A 189 -1.16 -11.08 -9.44
C GLU A 189 -2.17 -10.71 -8.36
N THR A 190 -2.45 -9.43 -8.17
CA THR A 190 -3.56 -8.97 -7.32
C THR A 190 -4.22 -7.74 -7.92
N ASN A 191 -5.46 -7.48 -7.52
CA ASN A 191 -6.16 -6.23 -7.78
C ASN A 191 -6.51 -5.57 -6.45
N ILE A 192 -6.34 -4.25 -6.41
CA ILE A 192 -6.85 -3.36 -5.38
C ILE A 192 -7.85 -2.44 -6.04
N ARG A 193 -9.11 -2.52 -5.61
CA ARG A 193 -10.13 -1.53 -5.94
C ARG A 193 -10.19 -0.51 -4.83
N ILE A 194 -10.07 0.77 -5.20
CA ILE A 194 -10.10 1.91 -4.28
C ILE A 194 -11.32 2.75 -4.62
N ASP A 195 -12.27 2.88 -3.71
CA ASP A 195 -13.48 3.68 -3.90
C ASP A 195 -13.49 4.86 -2.92
N ILE A 196 -13.72 6.08 -3.42
CA ILE A 196 -13.91 7.28 -2.60
C ILE A 196 -15.38 7.65 -2.61
N ALA A 197 -15.99 7.75 -1.43
CA ALA A 197 -17.43 8.03 -1.31
C ALA A 197 -17.73 8.99 -0.15
N PRO A 198 -18.76 9.85 -0.30
CA PRO A 198 -19.25 10.66 0.81
C PRO A 198 -19.81 9.76 1.92
N LEU A 199 -19.77 10.24 3.17
CA LEU A 199 -20.48 9.58 4.26
C LEU A 199 -21.99 9.84 4.12
N THR A 200 -22.79 8.78 4.18
CA THR A 200 -24.25 8.83 4.24
C THR A 200 -24.76 9.09 5.64
#